data_AF-A0A0Q5W3Q2-F1
#
_entry.id   AF-A0A0Q5W3Q2-F1
#
_cell.length_a   1.000
_cell.length_b   1.000
_cell.length_c   1.000
_cell.angle_alpha   90.00
_cell.angle_beta   90.00
_cell.angle_gamma   90.00
#
_symmetry.space_group_name_H-M   'P 1'
#
loop_
_entity.id
_entity.type
_entity.pdbx_description
1 polymer ?
#
loop_
_entity_poly.entity_id
_entity_poly.type
_entity_poly.pdbx_seq_one_letter_code
_entity_poly.pdbx_strand_id
1 'polypeptide(L)' 'MAARPGRCVDDHLGCPCAGDETIHQTRATEVRLAQEANDEAESCPECGGQASPVHLLTWGHCRACRTADSRAVQPLRW' A
#
# COMPACT_ATOMS: atom_id res chain seq x y z
N MET A 1 4.41 -21.43 18.33
CA MET A 1 3.50 -20.28 18.07
C MET A 1 2.57 -20.71 16.94
N ALA A 2 1.29 -20.91 17.22
CA ALA A 2 0.34 -21.38 16.20
C ALA A 2 -0.06 -20.20 15.30
N ALA A 3 0.37 -20.21 14.04
CA ALA A 3 -0.11 -19.29 13.02
C ALA A 3 -1.63 -19.49 12.90
N ARG A 4 -2.40 -18.44 13.18
CA ARG A 4 -3.86 -18.51 13.07
C ARG A 4 -4.21 -18.67 11.58
N PRO A 5 -4.87 -19.76 11.16
CA PRO A 5 -5.28 -19.91 9.77
C PRO A 5 -6.21 -18.73 9.42
N GLY A 6 -5.80 -17.92 8.43
CA GLY A 6 -6.60 -16.83 7.88
C GLY A 6 -6.22 -15.39 8.28
N ARG A 7 -5.10 -15.13 8.98
CA ARG A 7 -4.56 -13.77 9.09
C ARG A 7 -3.06 -13.75 8.86
N CYS A 8 -2.67 -13.10 7.77
CA CYS A 8 -1.30 -12.88 7.37
C CYS A 8 -0.61 -12.00 8.45
N VAL A 9 0.54 -12.43 8.97
CA VAL A 9 1.17 -11.88 10.20
C VAL A 9 1.66 -10.43 10.02
N ASP A 10 1.91 -10.04 8.77
CA ASP A 10 2.43 -8.74 8.36
C ASP A 10 1.34 -7.83 7.77
N ASP A 11 0.10 -8.31 7.64
CA ASP A 11 -0.92 -7.61 6.85
C ASP A 11 -1.86 -6.75 7.72
N HIS A 12 -1.99 -5.49 7.31
CA HIS A 12 -2.96 -4.56 7.86
C HIS A 12 -4.38 -5.12 7.72
N LEU A 13 -4.98 -5.53 8.85
CA LEU A 13 -6.41 -5.89 9.03
C LEU A 13 -7.27 -5.80 7.75
N GLY A 14 -7.27 -6.85 6.93
CA GLY A 14 -8.06 -6.84 5.68
C GLY A 14 -7.44 -7.58 4.50
N CYS A 15 -6.27 -8.21 4.64
CA CYS A 15 -5.65 -8.95 3.55
C CYS A 15 -6.64 -9.91 2.83
N PRO A 16 -6.84 -9.77 1.52
CA PRO A 16 -7.58 -10.75 0.74
C PRO A 16 -6.79 -12.05 0.53
N CYS A 17 -5.56 -12.18 1.07
CA CYS A 17 -4.66 -13.34 0.91
C CYS A 17 -5.33 -14.68 1.24
N ALA A 18 -6.25 -14.70 2.22
CA ALA A 18 -6.78 -15.93 2.85
C ALA A 18 -5.69 -16.93 3.35
N GLY A 19 -4.44 -16.49 3.47
CA GLY A 19 -3.28 -17.34 3.80
C GLY A 19 -2.53 -17.92 2.59
N ASP A 20 -2.81 -17.45 1.37
CA ASP A 20 -2.06 -17.83 0.17
C ASP A 20 -0.69 -17.14 0.13
N GLU A 21 0.36 -17.93 0.35
CA GLU A 21 1.76 -17.50 0.33
C GLU A 21 2.17 -16.96 -1.05
N THR A 22 1.58 -17.46 -2.13
CA THR A 22 1.89 -17.02 -3.50
C THR A 22 1.53 -15.56 -3.69
N ILE A 23 0.39 -15.13 -3.14
CA ILE A 23 -0.05 -13.73 -3.17
C ILE A 23 0.97 -12.84 -2.45
N HIS A 24 1.53 -13.30 -1.32
CA HIS A 24 2.58 -12.57 -0.61
C HIS A 24 3.88 -12.49 -1.40
N GLN A 25 4.31 -13.58 -2.02
CA GLN A 25 5.52 -13.60 -2.82
C GLN A 25 5.39 -12.69 -4.05
N THR A 26 4.25 -12.71 -4.72
CA THR A 26 3.95 -11.79 -5.83
C THR A 26 3.98 -10.34 -5.33
N ARG A 27 3.26 -10.02 -4.25
CA ARG A 27 3.21 -8.67 -3.68
C ARG A 27 4.59 -8.17 -3.25
N ALA A 28 5.38 -9.03 -2.59
CA ALA A 28 6.74 -8.71 -2.18
C ALA A 28 7.65 -8.46 -3.39
N THR A 29 7.47 -9.22 -4.47
CA THR A 29 8.19 -9.00 -5.73
C THR A 29 7.81 -7.67 -6.37
N GLU A 30 6.51 -7.33 -6.44
CA GLU A 30 6.03 -6.04 -6.95
C GLU A 30 6.59 -4.87 -6.15
N VAL A 31 6.59 -4.96 -4.81
CA VAL A 31 7.14 -3.92 -3.93
C VAL A 31 8.64 -3.76 -4.15
N ARG A 32 9.39 -4.86 -4.27
CA ARG A 32 10.83 -4.81 -4.55
C ARG A 32 11.12 -4.13 -5.89
N LEU A 33 10.39 -4.50 -6.94
CA LEU A 33 10.53 -3.86 -8.26
C LEU A 33 10.19 -2.36 -8.19
N ALA A 34 9.14 -1.98 -7.46
CA ALA A 34 8.79 -0.58 -7.27
C ALA A 34 9.84 0.19 -6.44
N GLN A 35 10.54 -0.48 -5.52
CA GLN A 35 11.67 0.10 -4.80
C GLN A 35 12.89 0.30 -5.70
N GLU A 36 13.15 -0.63 -6.61
CA GLU A 36 14.20 -0.51 -7.63
C GLU A 36 13.90 0.63 -8.62
N ALA A 37 12.62 0.88 -8.91
CA ALA A 37 12.16 1.99 -9.75
C ALA A 37 11.95 3.32 -8.98
N ASN A 38 12.25 3.38 -7.68
CA ASN A 38 11.83 4.49 -6.82
C ASN A 38 12.48 5.84 -7.16
N ASP A 39 13.58 5.84 -7.91
CA ASP A 39 14.21 7.05 -8.44
C ASP A 39 13.39 7.70 -9.59
N GLU A 40 12.48 6.95 -10.23
CA GLU A 40 11.54 7.46 -11.22
C GLU A 40 10.24 7.91 -10.54
N ALA A 41 10.16 9.20 -10.19
CA ALA A 41 8.94 9.78 -9.66
C ALA A 41 7.80 9.71 -10.69
N GLU A 42 6.70 9.05 -10.34
CA GLU A 42 5.52 8.88 -11.17
C GLU A 42 4.45 9.93 -10.83
N SER A 43 3.53 10.19 -11.76
CA SER A 43 2.43 11.12 -11.53
C SER A 43 1.28 10.43 -10.81
N CYS A 44 0.82 11.03 -9.71
CA CYS A 44 -0.35 10.55 -8.98
C CYS A 44 -1.62 10.69 -9.83
N PRO A 45 -2.45 9.64 -9.96
CA PRO A 45 -3.66 9.69 -10.79
C PRO A 45 -4.70 10.70 -10.27
N GLU A 46 -4.73 10.96 -8.97
CA GLU A 46 -5.74 11.83 -8.33
C GLU A 46 -5.43 13.32 -8.47
N CYS A 47 -4.16 13.71 -8.30
CA CYS A 47 -3.77 15.13 -8.22
C CYS A 47 -2.68 15.54 -9.22
N GLY A 48 -2.14 14.60 -10.00
CA GLY A 48 -1.00 14.84 -10.89
C GLY A 48 0.33 15.12 -10.20
N GLY A 49 0.37 15.14 -8.86
CA GLY A 49 1.59 15.37 -8.10
C GLY A 49 2.57 14.20 -8.19
N GLN A 50 3.86 14.49 -8.05
CA GLN A 50 4.91 13.46 -8.04
C GLN A 50 4.76 12.53 -6.83
N ALA A 51 4.85 11.24 -7.09
CA ALA A 51 4.74 10.17 -6.11
C ALA A 51 5.79 9.10 -6.39
N SER A 52 6.28 8.44 -5.34
CA SER A 52 7.09 7.25 -5.53
C SER A 52 6.22 6.10 -6.07
N PRO A 53 6.77 5.26 -6.97
CA PRO A 53 6.11 4.04 -7.44
C PRO A 53 5.63 3.16 -6.28
N VAL A 54 6.43 3.06 -5.20
CA VAL A 54 6.06 2.31 -3.99
C VAL A 54 4.77 2.85 -3.36
N HIS A 55 4.58 4.17 -3.27
CA HIS A 55 3.36 4.74 -2.71
C HIS A 55 2.15 4.50 -3.61
N LEU A 56 2.32 4.60 -4.93
CA LEU A 56 1.26 4.30 -5.88
C LEU A 56 0.87 2.82 -5.86
N LEU A 57 1.84 1.91 -5.82
CA LEU A 57 1.58 0.47 -5.69
C LEU A 57 0.88 0.12 -4.37
N THR A 58 1.27 0.77 -3.27
CA THR A 58 0.78 0.45 -1.93
C THR A 58 -0.62 1.01 -1.68
N TRP A 59 -0.91 2.24 -2.11
CA TRP A 59 -2.16 2.93 -1.78
C TRP A 59 -2.95 3.45 -2.98
N GLY A 60 -2.46 3.31 -4.21
CA GLY A 60 -3.09 3.83 -5.43
C GLY A 60 -2.95 5.34 -5.64
N HIS A 61 -2.39 6.07 -4.67
CA HIS A 61 -2.31 7.53 -4.70
C HIS A 61 -1.10 8.06 -3.91
N CYS A 62 -0.74 9.33 -4.10
CA CYS A 62 0.37 9.95 -3.38
C CYS A 62 0.05 10.15 -1.88
N ARG A 63 1.09 10.44 -1.09
CA ARG A 63 0.97 10.68 0.36
C ARG A 63 0.01 11.83 0.70
N ALA A 64 -0.03 12.87 -0.13
CA ALA A 64 -0.93 14.01 0.08
C ALA A 64 -2.39 13.59 -0.08
N CYS A 65 -2.73 12.89 -1.17
CA CYS A 65 -4.06 12.33 -1.41
C CYS A 65 -4.47 11.37 -0.31
N ARG A 66 -3.56 10.49 0.14
CA ARG A 66 -3.80 9.62 1.30
C ARG A 66 -4.19 10.39 2.55
N THR A 67 -3.49 11.49 2.81
CA THR A 67 -3.74 12.33 4.00
C THR A 67 -5.09 13.03 3.89
N ALA A 68 -5.46 13.49 2.69
CA ALA A 68 -6.76 14.08 2.43
C ALA A 68 -7.90 13.06 2.63
N ASP A 69 -7.77 11.86 2.06
CA ASP A 69 -8.72 10.76 2.25
C ASP A 69 -8.88 10.39 3.73
N SER A 70 -7.75 10.19 4.43
CA SER A 70 -7.76 9.86 5.87
C SER A 70 -8.47 10.92 6.71
N ARG A 71 -8.31 12.21 6.37
CA ARG A 71 -9.00 13.32 7.06
C ARG A 71 -10.49 13.39 6.71
N ALA A 72 -10.90 12.94 5.52
CA ALA A 72 -12.30 12.87 5.14
C ALA A 72 -13.02 11.73 5.90
N VAL A 73 -12.37 10.58 6.06
CA VAL A 73 -12.91 9.43 6.79
C VAL A 73 -12.84 9.64 8.31
N GLN A 74 -11.72 10.17 8.81
CA GLN A 74 -11.48 10.43 10.23
C GLN A 74 -11.03 11.87 10.42
N PRO A 75 -11.96 12.84 10.48
CA PRO A 75 -11.61 14.23 10.69
C PRO A 75 -10.92 14.40 12.03
N LEU A 76 -9.84 15.19 12.04
CA LEU A 76 -9.15 15.57 13.27
C LEU A 76 -10.15 16.28 14.18
N ARG A 77 -10.50 15.64 15.28
CA ARG A 77 -11.33 16.24 16.33
C ARG A 77 -10.42 17.07 17.22
N TRP A 78 -10.75 18.36 17.33
CA TRP A 78 -10.14 19.31 18.24
C TRP A 78 -10.98 19.42 19.52
#